data_AF-A0A7G8VKX6-F1
#
_entry.id   AF-A0A7G8VKX6-F1
#
_cell.length_a   1.000
_cell.length_b   1.000
_cell.length_c   1.000
_cell.angle_alpha   90.00
_cell.angle_beta   90.00
_cell.angle_gamma   90.00
#
_symmetry.space_group_name_H-M   'P 1'
#
loop_
_entity.id
_entity.type
_entity.pdbx_description
1 polymer ?
#
loop_
_entity_poly.entity_id
_entity_poly.type
_entity_poly.pdbx_seq_one_letter_code
_entity_poly.pdbx_strand_id
1 'polypeptide(L)'
;MRILLVEDEVDLAQALASALRQNQAVVDVASSLREAEEAVLGAQHDVIVLDRGLPDGDGLSLVAFLRQNEIATAVLVLTAMTDVAQRVLSLDGGADDYLAKPFSMDELMARVRALARRPAVRANLVMTLGQLRFDHHARQAHVGESSFTLPRRELLVLETLLEQRGRTVLRETLQDRVYGHKDEIQSNALDTHVSRLRSKLDKAGAQVEIHAIRGVGYLICAASSSP
;
A
#
# COMPACT_ATOMS: atom_id res chain seq x y z
N MET A 1 -1.89 0.90 -2.80
CA MET A 1 -1.44 -0.49 -2.62
C MET A 1 -0.05 -0.62 -3.22
N ARG A 2 0.94 -0.82 -2.36
CA ARG A 2 2.33 -1.10 -2.71
C ARG A 2 2.57 -2.60 -2.54
N ILE A 3 3.06 -3.23 -3.59
CA ILE A 3 3.33 -4.66 -3.65
C ILE A 3 4.84 -4.85 -3.80
N LEU A 4 5.41 -5.74 -3.01
CA LEU A 4 6.72 -6.31 -3.29
C LEU A 4 6.50 -7.58 -4.11
N LEU A 5 7.03 -7.63 -5.33
CA LEU A 5 7.07 -8.82 -6.16
C LEU A 5 8.46 -9.45 -6.03
N VAL A 6 8.54 -10.69 -5.55
CA VAL A 6 9.77 -11.46 -5.43
C VAL A 6 9.73 -12.59 -6.47
N GLU A 7 10.51 -12.47 -7.53
CA GLU A 7 10.51 -13.38 -8.70
C GLU A 7 11.86 -13.24 -9.42
N ASP A 8 12.55 -14.35 -9.64
CA ASP A 8 13.90 -14.36 -10.23
C ASP A 8 13.87 -14.42 -11.76
N GLU A 9 12.81 -14.96 -12.35
CA GLU A 9 12.64 -14.99 -13.80
C GLU A 9 12.27 -13.59 -14.32
N VAL A 10 13.24 -12.91 -14.94
CA VAL A 10 13.12 -11.50 -15.38
C VAL A 10 11.89 -11.24 -16.26
N ASP A 11 11.61 -12.12 -17.22
CA ASP A 11 10.49 -11.94 -18.15
C ASP A 11 9.14 -12.08 -17.44
N LEU A 12 9.02 -13.05 -16.54
CA LEU A 12 7.84 -13.26 -15.71
C LEU A 12 7.65 -12.10 -14.73
N ALA A 13 8.70 -11.67 -14.05
CA ALA A 13 8.69 -10.54 -13.13
C ALA A 13 8.22 -9.26 -13.83
N GLN A 14 8.70 -8.99 -15.05
CA GLN A 14 8.27 -7.83 -15.84
C GLN A 14 6.80 -7.91 -16.25
N ALA A 15 6.34 -9.08 -16.70
CA ALA A 15 4.95 -9.29 -17.09
C ALA A 15 4.00 -9.11 -15.89
N LEU A 16 4.31 -9.74 -14.76
CA LEU A 16 3.55 -9.61 -13.51
C LEU A 16 3.54 -8.17 -13.02
N ALA A 17 4.70 -7.51 -12.95
CA ALA A 17 4.80 -6.13 -12.49
C ALA A 17 4.03 -5.17 -13.41
N SER A 18 4.05 -5.37 -14.73
CA SER A 18 3.26 -4.58 -15.68
C SER A 18 1.76 -4.73 -15.41
N ALA A 19 1.27 -5.95 -15.26
CA ALA A 19 -0.15 -6.22 -15.00
C ALA A 19 -0.62 -5.69 -13.63
N LEU A 20 0.19 -5.84 -12.59
CA LEU A 20 -0.08 -5.27 -11.26
C LEU A 20 -0.15 -3.73 -11.31
N ARG A 21 0.76 -3.08 -12.05
CA ARG A 21 0.75 -1.62 -12.25
C ARG A 21 -0.47 -1.13 -13.03
N GLN A 22 -0.92 -1.87 -14.05
CA GLN A 22 -2.17 -1.58 -14.77
C GLN A 22 -3.38 -1.62 -13.83
N ASN A 23 -3.33 -2.47 -12.81
CA ASN A 23 -4.31 -2.53 -11.72
C ASN A 23 -4.05 -1.50 -10.60
N GLN A 24 -3.37 -0.40 -10.92
CA GLN A 24 -3.15 0.75 -10.05
C GLN A 24 -2.25 0.52 -8.83
N ALA A 25 -1.56 -0.62 -8.73
CA ALA A 25 -0.57 -0.89 -7.68
C ALA A 25 0.78 -0.20 -7.95
N VAL A 26 1.50 0.14 -6.88
CA VAL A 26 2.94 0.44 -6.94
C VAL A 26 3.68 -0.88 -6.74
N VAL A 27 4.65 -1.19 -7.59
CA VAL A 27 5.30 -2.51 -7.58
C VAL A 27 6.81 -2.33 -7.51
N ASP A 28 7.38 -2.78 -6.40
CA ASP A 28 8.82 -3.01 -6.23
C ASP A 28 9.10 -4.47 -6.63
N VAL A 29 10.26 -4.70 -7.24
CA VAL A 29 10.67 -6.04 -7.70
C VAL A 29 11.98 -6.40 -7.01
N ALA A 30 12.03 -7.58 -6.42
CA ALA A 30 13.22 -8.23 -5.90
C ALA A 30 13.43 -9.56 -6.64
N SER A 31 14.68 -9.88 -6.97
CA SER A 31 15.04 -11.08 -7.72
C SER A 31 15.64 -12.19 -6.84
N SER A 32 15.75 -11.94 -5.54
CA SER A 32 16.36 -12.84 -4.56
C SER A 32 15.77 -12.60 -3.16
N LEU A 33 15.95 -13.55 -2.24
CA LEU A 33 15.58 -13.39 -0.84
C LEU A 33 16.31 -12.20 -0.22
N ARG A 34 17.61 -12.05 -0.48
CA ARG A 34 18.40 -10.93 0.06
C ARG A 34 17.84 -9.57 -0.36
N GLU A 35 17.50 -9.40 -1.63
CA GLU A 35 16.88 -8.16 -2.12
C GLU A 35 15.50 -7.94 -1.51
N ALA A 36 14.73 -9.01 -1.31
CA ALA A 36 13.42 -8.93 -0.67
C ALA A 36 13.54 -8.50 0.80
N GLU A 37 14.50 -9.05 1.55
CA GLU A 37 14.80 -8.66 2.94
C GLU A 37 15.19 -7.18 3.05
N GLU A 38 16.08 -6.71 2.16
CA GLU A 38 16.47 -5.29 2.09
C GLU A 38 15.25 -4.40 1.78
N ALA A 39 14.39 -4.83 0.85
CA ALA A 39 13.20 -4.08 0.46
C ALA A 39 12.18 -3.94 1.60
N VAL A 40 11.88 -5.03 2.32
CA VAL A 40 10.88 -5.01 3.40
C VAL A 40 11.35 -4.25 4.65
N LEU A 41 12.67 -4.11 4.83
CA LEU A 41 13.24 -3.24 5.87
C LEU A 41 13.24 -1.76 5.45
N GLY A 42 13.40 -1.47 4.15
CA GLY A 42 13.48 -0.10 3.63
C GLY A 42 12.12 0.57 3.39
N ALA A 43 11.06 -0.20 3.15
CA ALA A 43 9.72 0.34 2.89
C ALA A 43 8.61 -0.59 3.40
N GLN A 44 7.45 -0.01 3.69
CA GLN A 44 6.25 -0.78 4.01
C GLN A 44 5.51 -1.22 2.74
N HIS A 45 5.21 -2.51 2.64
CA HIS A 45 4.39 -3.10 1.58
C HIS A 45 3.06 -3.59 2.15
N ASP A 46 1.99 -3.45 1.36
CA ASP A 46 0.65 -3.93 1.72
C ASP A 46 0.53 -5.45 1.53
N VAL A 47 1.16 -5.97 0.47
CA VAL A 47 1.20 -7.39 0.12
C VAL A 47 2.57 -7.73 -0.48
N ILE A 48 3.09 -8.89 -0.15
CA ILE A 48 4.24 -9.50 -0.82
C ILE A 48 3.71 -10.62 -1.72
N VAL A 49 4.04 -10.58 -3.01
CA VAL A 49 3.84 -11.67 -3.95
C VAL A 49 5.18 -12.35 -4.13
N LEU A 50 5.27 -13.62 -3.74
CA LEU A 50 6.53 -14.33 -3.55
C LEU A 50 6.55 -15.60 -4.40
N ASP A 51 7.49 -15.74 -5.34
CA ASP A 51 7.81 -17.06 -5.86
C ASP A 51 8.50 -17.89 -4.78
N ARG A 52 8.11 -19.15 -4.68
CA ARG A 52 8.73 -20.12 -3.80
C ARG A 52 10.12 -20.50 -4.27
N GLY A 53 10.32 -20.66 -5.58
CA GLY A 53 11.61 -20.98 -6.14
C GLY A 53 12.43 -19.71 -6.30
N LEU A 54 13.48 -19.54 -5.50
CA LEU A 54 14.42 -18.43 -5.66
C LEU A 54 15.86 -18.97 -5.76
N PRO A 55 16.76 -18.25 -6.44
CA PRO A 55 18.13 -18.71 -6.69
C PRO A 55 18.96 -18.87 -5.41
N ASP A 56 18.58 -18.16 -4.33
CA ASP A 56 19.27 -18.14 -3.05
C ASP A 56 18.54 -18.91 -1.93
N GLY A 57 17.42 -19.59 -2.22
CA GLY A 57 16.77 -20.49 -1.26
C GLY A 57 15.26 -20.72 -1.50
N ASP A 58 14.61 -21.33 -0.49
CA ASP A 58 13.15 -21.43 -0.47
C ASP A 58 12.55 -20.08 -0.05
N GLY A 59 11.65 -19.55 -0.87
CA GLY A 59 10.90 -18.32 -0.63
C GLY A 59 10.24 -18.27 0.75
N LEU A 60 9.82 -19.41 1.31
CA LEU A 60 9.19 -19.47 2.63
C LEU A 60 10.11 -19.00 3.77
N SER A 61 11.43 -18.98 3.57
CA SER A 61 12.37 -18.41 4.54
C SER A 61 12.13 -16.91 4.77
N LEU A 62 11.69 -16.17 3.74
CA LEU A 62 11.29 -14.77 3.86
C LEU A 62 10.13 -14.59 4.83
N VAL A 63 9.16 -15.51 4.86
CA VAL A 63 8.03 -15.45 5.79
C VAL A 63 8.53 -15.52 7.24
N ALA A 64 9.46 -16.43 7.52
CA ALA A 64 10.08 -16.54 8.85
C ALA A 64 10.83 -15.25 9.22
N PHE A 65 11.60 -14.70 8.28
CA PHE A 65 12.31 -13.42 8.46
C PHE A 65 11.34 -12.27 8.80
N LEU A 66 10.23 -12.15 8.08
CA LEU A 66 9.21 -11.12 8.32
C LEU A 66 8.65 -11.22 9.74
N ARG A 67 8.29 -12.42 10.19
CA ARG A 67 7.74 -12.62 11.55
C ARG A 67 8.77 -12.34 12.64
N GLN A 68 10.03 -12.70 12.43
CA GLN A 68 11.12 -12.39 13.39
C GLN A 68 11.37 -10.89 13.52
N ASN A 69 11.14 -10.12 12.47
CA ASN A 69 11.27 -8.66 12.46
C ASN A 69 9.95 -7.92 12.77
N GLU A 70 8.95 -8.63 13.28
CA GLU A 70 7.62 -8.08 13.61
C GLU A 70 6.90 -7.43 12.40
N ILE A 71 7.25 -7.84 11.18
CA ILE A 71 6.62 -7.37 9.94
C ILE A 71 5.40 -8.24 9.65
N ALA A 72 4.23 -7.61 9.75
CA ALA A 72 2.93 -8.27 9.62
C ALA A 72 2.33 -8.20 8.20
N THR A 73 3.14 -7.82 7.20
CA THR A 73 2.70 -7.76 5.79
C THR A 73 2.22 -9.14 5.33
N ALA A 74 1.11 -9.14 4.58
CA ALA A 74 0.49 -10.35 4.06
C ALA A 74 1.31 -10.91 2.88
N VAL A 75 1.49 -12.24 2.85
CA VAL A 75 2.29 -12.92 1.82
C VAL A 75 1.42 -13.85 0.97
N LEU A 76 1.40 -13.62 -0.35
CA LEU A 76 0.87 -14.53 -1.36
C LEU A 76 2.02 -15.33 -1.98
N VAL A 77 2.04 -16.64 -1.79
CA VAL A 77 3.08 -17.50 -2.38
C VAL A 77 2.62 -18.07 -3.71
N LEU A 78 3.39 -17.85 -4.77
CA LEU A 78 3.25 -18.49 -6.06
C LEU A 78 3.98 -19.84 -6.02
N THR A 79 3.31 -20.92 -6.39
CA THR A 79 3.90 -22.27 -6.27
C THR A 79 3.55 -23.16 -7.45
N ALA A 80 4.47 -24.01 -7.89
CA ALA A 80 4.19 -25.03 -8.91
C ALA A 80 3.43 -26.27 -8.35
N MET A 81 3.14 -26.30 -7.04
CA MET A 81 2.55 -27.46 -6.39
C MET A 81 1.04 -27.58 -6.67
N THR A 82 0.67 -28.66 -7.37
CA THR A 82 -0.71 -28.96 -7.77
C THR A 82 -1.43 -29.94 -6.83
N ASP A 83 -0.72 -30.58 -5.90
CA ASP A 83 -1.28 -31.66 -5.10
C ASP A 83 -1.95 -31.16 -3.80
N VAL A 84 -3.18 -31.63 -3.56
CA VAL A 84 -4.03 -31.21 -2.44
C VAL A 84 -3.37 -31.52 -1.08
N ALA A 85 -2.56 -32.58 -1.01
CA ALA A 85 -1.83 -32.96 0.20
C ALA A 85 -0.71 -31.97 0.57
N GLN A 86 -0.09 -31.30 -0.40
CA GLN A 86 0.94 -30.29 -0.15
C GLN A 86 0.35 -28.92 0.24
N ARG A 87 -0.90 -28.62 -0.14
CA ARG A 87 -1.64 -27.42 0.31
C ARG A 87 -1.97 -27.45 1.81
N VAL A 88 -2.17 -28.64 2.38
CA VAL A 88 -2.43 -28.80 3.82
C VAL A 88 -1.15 -28.60 4.63
N LEU A 89 -0.01 -29.11 4.13
CA LEU A 89 1.31 -28.89 4.73
C LEU A 89 1.81 -27.44 4.56
N SER A 90 1.39 -26.73 3.51
CA SER A 90 1.78 -25.34 3.28
C SER A 90 1.05 -24.35 4.19
N LEU A 91 -0.11 -24.69 4.76
CA LEU A 91 -0.78 -23.85 5.76
C LEU A 91 0.03 -23.70 7.06
N ASP A 92 0.97 -24.62 7.35
CA ASP A 92 1.89 -24.55 8.49
C ASP A 92 3.14 -23.69 8.21
N GLY A 93 3.36 -23.26 6.96
CA GLY A 93 4.51 -22.46 6.53
C GLY A 93 4.41 -20.95 6.79
N GLY A 94 3.29 -20.48 7.36
CA GLY A 94 3.11 -19.11 7.85
C GLY A 94 2.74 -18.04 6.80
N ALA A 95 2.61 -18.41 5.52
CA ALA A 95 2.10 -17.49 4.49
C ALA A 95 0.58 -17.35 4.56
N ASP A 96 0.07 -16.24 4.05
CA ASP A 96 -1.34 -15.86 4.22
C ASP A 96 -2.28 -16.46 3.17
N ASP A 97 -1.78 -16.73 1.95
CA ASP A 97 -2.47 -17.46 0.88
C ASP A 97 -1.45 -18.06 -0.12
N TYR A 98 -1.89 -19.02 -0.92
CA TYR A 98 -1.11 -19.71 -1.94
C TYR A 98 -1.83 -19.69 -3.28
N LEU A 99 -1.09 -19.45 -4.36
CA LEU A 99 -1.60 -19.50 -5.74
C LEU A 99 -0.75 -20.46 -6.58
N ALA A 100 -1.39 -21.49 -7.14
CA ALA A 100 -0.71 -22.49 -7.94
C ALA A 100 -0.45 -21.99 -9.38
N LYS A 101 0.76 -22.21 -9.90
CA LYS A 101 1.14 -22.04 -11.31
C LYS A 101 0.59 -23.25 -12.11
N PRO A 102 -0.05 -23.07 -13.29
CA PRO A 102 -0.37 -21.79 -13.93
C PRO A 102 -1.62 -21.14 -13.33
N PHE A 103 -1.60 -19.82 -13.20
CA PHE A 103 -2.72 -19.02 -12.69
C PHE A 103 -3.16 -17.98 -13.72
N SER A 104 -4.39 -17.48 -13.57
CA SER A 104 -4.84 -16.31 -14.32
C SER A 104 -4.46 -15.02 -13.60
N MET A 105 -4.23 -13.95 -14.36
CA MET A 105 -3.96 -12.63 -13.78
C MET A 105 -5.13 -12.12 -12.94
N ASP A 106 -6.37 -12.40 -13.35
CA ASP A 106 -7.56 -12.03 -12.60
C ASP A 106 -7.62 -12.72 -11.24
N GLU A 107 -7.22 -14.00 -11.16
CA GLU A 107 -7.12 -14.74 -9.90
C GLU A 107 -6.04 -14.17 -8.98
N LEU A 108 -4.83 -13.94 -9.51
CA LEU A 108 -3.75 -13.30 -8.75
C LEU A 108 -4.22 -11.97 -8.17
N MET A 109 -4.82 -11.10 -9.00
CA MET A 109 -5.31 -9.81 -8.57
C MET A 109 -6.44 -9.91 -7.54
N ALA A 110 -7.33 -10.89 -7.67
CA ALA A 110 -8.39 -11.13 -6.69
C ALA A 110 -7.81 -11.53 -5.32
N ARG A 111 -6.80 -12.42 -5.29
CA ARG A 111 -6.12 -12.85 -4.06
C ARG A 111 -5.30 -11.74 -3.43
N VAL A 112 -4.52 -11.00 -4.22
CA VAL A 112 -3.78 -9.82 -3.75
C VAL A 112 -4.74 -8.81 -3.12
N ARG A 113 -5.87 -8.49 -3.76
CA ARG A 113 -6.89 -7.61 -3.17
C ARG A 113 -7.47 -8.21 -1.90
N ALA A 114 -7.70 -9.52 -1.84
CA ALA A 114 -8.20 -10.18 -0.65
C ALA A 114 -7.23 -10.10 0.52
N LEU A 115 -5.93 -10.29 0.27
CA LEU A 115 -4.87 -10.21 1.27
C LEU A 115 -4.62 -8.79 1.74
N ALA A 116 -4.66 -7.81 0.83
CA ALA A 116 -4.58 -6.39 1.18
C ALA A 116 -5.76 -5.93 2.07
N ARG A 117 -6.87 -6.69 2.10
CA ARG A 117 -8.00 -6.47 3.02
C ARG A 117 -7.78 -7.10 4.41
N ARG A 118 -6.78 -7.97 4.60
CA ARG A 118 -6.59 -8.73 5.85
C ARG A 118 -5.85 -7.87 6.89
N PRO A 119 -6.29 -7.86 8.17
CA PRO A 119 -5.91 -6.82 9.12
C PRO A 119 -4.74 -7.27 9.99
N ALA A 120 -3.53 -6.85 9.65
CA ALA A 120 -2.64 -6.37 10.70
C ALA A 120 -3.00 -4.89 10.93
N VAL A 121 -4.00 -4.66 11.79
CA VAL A 121 -4.46 -3.32 12.28
C VAL A 121 -5.34 -2.47 11.32
N ARG A 122 -6.05 -3.05 10.34
CA ARG A 122 -7.10 -2.30 9.60
C ARG A 122 -8.46 -2.99 9.62
N ALA A 123 -9.00 -3.23 10.81
CA ALA A 123 -10.43 -3.52 10.94
C ALA A 123 -11.22 -2.25 10.58
N ASN A 124 -11.97 -2.26 9.46
CA ASN A 124 -12.94 -1.21 9.06
C ASN A 124 -12.57 0.23 9.49
N LEU A 125 -11.39 0.75 9.07
CA LEU A 125 -11.05 2.15 9.34
C LEU A 125 -11.86 3.05 8.39
N VAL A 126 -13.13 3.30 8.72
CA VAL A 126 -13.68 4.61 8.40
C VAL A 126 -13.00 5.57 9.36
N MET A 127 -12.05 6.36 8.88
CA MET A 127 -11.41 7.38 9.68
C MET A 127 -12.26 8.64 9.72
N THR A 128 -12.41 9.21 10.90
CA THR A 128 -13.15 10.46 11.09
C THR A 128 -12.23 11.57 11.59
N LEU A 129 -12.30 12.75 10.98
CA LEU A 129 -11.60 13.95 11.42
C LEU A 129 -12.45 15.18 11.09
N GLY A 130 -12.87 15.95 12.11
CA GLY A 130 -13.90 16.96 11.89
C GLY A 130 -15.19 16.32 11.36
N GLN A 131 -15.69 16.80 10.23
CA GLN A 131 -16.84 16.21 9.50
C GLN A 131 -16.41 15.27 8.38
N LEU A 132 -15.11 15.13 8.13
CA LEU A 132 -14.57 14.22 7.13
C LEU A 132 -14.67 12.78 7.64
N ARG A 133 -15.29 11.92 6.85
CA ARG A 133 -15.18 10.46 6.96
C ARG A 133 -14.41 9.94 5.75
N PHE A 134 -13.39 9.13 5.97
CA PHE A 134 -12.63 8.49 4.91
C PHE A 134 -12.74 6.97 5.02
N ASP A 135 -13.37 6.36 4.02
CA ASP A 135 -13.43 4.91 3.91
C ASP A 135 -12.20 4.43 3.12
N HIS A 136 -11.27 3.77 3.80
CA HIS A 136 -10.07 3.21 3.15
C HIS A 136 -10.38 2.09 2.17
N HIS A 137 -11.46 1.33 2.37
CA HIS A 137 -11.84 0.24 1.50
C HIS A 137 -12.43 0.78 0.19
N ALA A 138 -13.37 1.71 0.28
CA ALA A 138 -13.94 2.39 -0.89
C ALA A 138 -12.99 3.42 -1.51
N ARG A 139 -11.93 3.81 -0.78
CA ARG A 139 -11.06 4.95 -1.08
C ARG A 139 -11.87 6.21 -1.40
N GLN A 140 -12.85 6.48 -0.54
CA GLN A 140 -13.83 7.52 -0.75
C GLN A 140 -13.91 8.44 0.47
N ALA A 141 -13.93 9.75 0.20
CA ALA A 141 -14.10 10.78 1.20
C ALA A 141 -15.57 11.22 1.25
N HIS A 142 -16.08 11.40 2.46
CA HIS A 142 -17.44 11.84 2.73
C HIS A 142 -17.43 13.02 3.69
N VAL A 143 -18.34 13.98 3.51
CA VAL A 143 -18.68 14.98 4.52
C VAL A 143 -20.18 14.90 4.76
N GLY A 144 -20.57 14.60 6.00
CA GLY A 144 -21.95 14.17 6.28
C GLY A 144 -22.31 12.96 5.39
N GLU A 145 -23.45 13.01 4.73
CA GLU A 145 -23.93 11.94 3.82
C GLU A 145 -23.40 12.09 2.38
N SER A 146 -22.72 13.19 2.04
CA SER A 146 -22.23 13.46 0.69
C SER A 146 -20.83 12.91 0.48
N SER A 147 -20.66 12.03 -0.51
CA SER A 147 -19.34 11.60 -0.98
C SER A 147 -18.78 12.53 -2.05
N PHE A 148 -17.47 12.70 -2.11
CA PHE A 148 -16.80 13.43 -3.19
C PHE A 148 -15.53 12.72 -3.65
N THR A 149 -15.24 12.84 -4.95
CA THR A 149 -14.12 12.14 -5.58
C THR A 149 -12.87 13.01 -5.60
N LEU A 150 -11.77 12.43 -5.15
CA LEU A 150 -10.45 13.05 -5.24
C LEU A 150 -9.64 12.39 -6.37
N PRO A 151 -8.93 13.18 -7.19
CA PRO A 151 -7.90 12.67 -8.09
C PRO A 151 -6.86 11.86 -7.32
N ARG A 152 -6.31 10.83 -7.97
CA ARG A 152 -5.38 9.85 -7.35
C ARG A 152 -4.32 10.48 -6.45
N ARG A 153 -3.63 11.53 -6.91
CA ARG A 153 -2.55 12.17 -6.13
C ARG A 153 -3.07 12.89 -4.89
N GLU A 154 -4.19 13.60 -5.00
CA GLU A 154 -4.83 14.27 -3.85
C GLU A 154 -5.39 13.25 -2.85
N LEU A 155 -5.93 12.14 -3.33
CA LEU A 155 -6.40 11.02 -2.53
C LEU A 155 -5.25 10.38 -1.72
N LEU A 156 -4.11 10.10 -2.36
CA LEU A 156 -2.93 9.52 -1.70
C LEU A 156 -2.34 10.47 -0.65
N VAL A 157 -2.33 11.78 -0.93
CA VAL A 157 -1.96 12.81 0.06
C VAL A 157 -2.90 12.74 1.26
N LEU A 158 -4.22 12.74 1.02
CA LEU A 158 -5.23 12.70 2.09
C LEU A 158 -5.08 11.44 2.96
N GLU A 159 -4.99 10.27 2.32
CA GLU A 159 -4.85 8.98 2.99
C GLU A 159 -3.61 8.97 3.89
N THR A 160 -2.47 9.42 3.36
CA THR A 160 -1.20 9.49 4.10
C THR A 160 -1.28 10.43 5.29
N LEU A 161 -1.89 11.60 5.12
CA LEU A 161 -2.05 12.57 6.21
C LEU A 161 -2.97 12.04 7.31
N LEU A 162 -4.06 11.38 6.95
CA LEU A 162 -5.02 10.87 7.93
C LEU A 162 -4.50 9.66 8.72
N GLU A 163 -3.67 8.81 8.11
CA GLU A 163 -2.99 7.71 8.80
C GLU A 163 -2.10 8.22 9.95
N GLN A 164 -1.55 9.43 9.83
CA GLN A 164 -0.78 10.11 10.86
C GLN A 164 -1.49 11.36 11.41
N ARG A 165 -2.83 11.36 11.47
CA ARG A 165 -3.64 12.51 11.95
C ARG A 165 -3.08 13.11 13.25
N GLY A 166 -2.98 14.43 13.32
CA GLY A 166 -2.40 15.13 14.47
C GLY A 166 -0.88 15.06 14.60
N ARG A 167 -0.17 14.41 13.66
CA ARG A 167 1.30 14.38 13.57
C ARG A 167 1.78 14.92 12.23
N THR A 168 2.98 15.49 12.22
CA THR A 168 3.60 15.97 10.99
C THR A 168 4.09 14.79 10.17
N VAL A 169 3.60 14.67 8.95
CA VAL A 169 4.14 13.78 7.92
C VAL A 169 5.25 14.50 7.18
N LEU A 170 6.42 13.86 7.08
CA LEU A 170 7.55 14.40 6.35
C LEU A 170 7.25 14.55 4.87
N ARG A 171 7.86 15.57 4.24
CA ARG A 171 7.70 15.83 2.81
C ARG A 171 8.13 14.63 1.96
N GLU A 172 9.26 14.03 2.30
CA GLU A 172 9.81 12.86 1.61
C GLU A 172 8.84 11.66 1.69
N THR A 173 8.28 11.38 2.87
CA THR A 173 7.28 10.33 3.04
C THR A 173 6.02 10.55 2.18
N LEU A 174 5.57 11.81 2.06
CA LEU A 174 4.47 12.14 1.16
C LEU A 174 4.86 11.97 -0.30
N GLN A 175 6.09 12.32 -0.67
CA GLN A 175 6.57 12.13 -2.04
C GLN A 175 6.64 10.64 -2.39
N ASP A 176 7.24 9.82 -1.52
CA ASP A 176 7.38 8.38 -1.72
C ASP A 176 6.04 7.65 -1.85
N ARG A 177 4.99 8.15 -1.17
CA ARG A 177 3.64 7.57 -1.23
C ARG A 177 2.81 8.08 -2.39
N VAL A 178 3.06 9.30 -2.88
CA VAL A 178 2.27 9.96 -3.93
C VAL A 178 2.85 9.72 -5.32
N TYR A 179 4.16 9.54 -5.43
CA TYR A 179 4.90 9.41 -6.69
C TYR A 179 5.64 8.07 -6.76
N GLY A 180 5.74 7.51 -7.97
CA GLY A 180 6.54 6.31 -8.21
C GLY A 180 8.01 6.64 -8.49
N HIS A 181 8.91 5.64 -8.39
CA HIS A 181 10.36 5.78 -8.63
C HIS A 181 10.73 6.30 -10.03
N LYS A 182 9.82 6.25 -11.01
CA LYS A 182 10.02 6.73 -12.39
C LYS A 182 9.35 8.07 -12.69
N ASP A 183 8.68 8.69 -11.72
CA ASP A 183 8.05 9.99 -11.94
C ASP A 183 9.12 11.09 -11.87
N GLU A 184 9.27 11.89 -12.93
CA GLU A 184 9.99 13.17 -12.84
C GLU A 184 9.15 14.16 -12.04
N ILE A 185 9.52 14.37 -10.77
CA ILE A 185 8.77 15.23 -9.85
C ILE A 185 9.33 16.65 -9.93
N GLN A 186 8.50 17.60 -10.38
CA GLN A 186 8.81 19.03 -10.17
C GLN A 186 8.77 19.36 -8.68
N SER A 187 9.75 20.12 -8.19
CA SER A 187 9.96 20.42 -6.75
C SER A 187 8.71 20.92 -5.99
N ASN A 188 7.77 21.57 -6.69
CA ASN A 188 6.52 22.14 -6.16
C ASN A 188 5.25 21.31 -6.46
N ALA A 189 5.36 20.14 -7.08
CA ALA A 189 4.20 19.35 -7.48
C ALA A 189 3.36 18.89 -6.28
N LEU A 190 4.02 18.54 -5.16
CA LEU A 190 3.34 18.14 -3.92
C LEU A 190 2.50 19.31 -3.34
N ASP A 191 3.07 20.51 -3.29
CA ASP A 191 2.39 21.71 -2.76
C ASP A 191 1.10 22.00 -3.52
N THR A 192 1.14 21.79 -4.84
CA THR A 192 0.00 21.98 -5.73
C THR A 192 -1.12 21.00 -5.40
N HIS A 193 -0.81 19.71 -5.20
CA HIS A 193 -1.82 18.72 -4.82
C HIS A 193 -2.38 18.98 -3.43
N VAL A 194 -1.53 19.36 -2.46
CA VAL A 194 -1.98 19.74 -1.11
C VAL A 194 -2.91 20.95 -1.16
N SER A 195 -2.59 21.98 -1.96
CA SER A 195 -3.41 23.16 -2.13
C SER A 195 -4.79 22.83 -2.73
N ARG A 196 -4.82 21.99 -3.78
CA ARG A 196 -6.08 21.52 -4.39
C ARG A 196 -6.92 20.68 -3.43
N LEU A 197 -6.27 19.78 -2.69
CA LEU A 197 -6.91 18.97 -1.66
C LEU A 197 -7.57 19.87 -0.59
N ARG A 198 -6.84 20.87 -0.07
CA ARG A 198 -7.38 21.84 0.90
C ARG A 198 -8.63 22.54 0.36
N SER A 199 -8.57 23.05 -0.87
CA SER A 199 -9.72 23.74 -1.48
C SER A 199 -10.94 22.82 -1.61
N LYS A 200 -10.76 21.53 -1.92
CA LYS A 200 -11.87 20.58 -2.02
C LYS A 200 -12.45 20.20 -0.67
N LEU A 201 -11.60 19.98 0.34
CA LEU A 201 -12.04 19.69 1.70
C LEU A 201 -12.83 20.86 2.30
N ASP A 202 -12.36 22.09 2.06
CA ASP A 202 -13.03 23.31 2.50
C ASP A 202 -14.39 23.49 1.81
N LYS A 203 -14.44 23.38 0.47
CA LYS A 203 -15.70 23.41 -0.29
C LYS A 203 -16.69 22.32 0.12
N ALA A 204 -16.20 21.16 0.54
CA ALA A 204 -17.03 20.07 1.03
C ALA A 204 -17.52 20.29 2.47
N GLY A 205 -17.02 21.31 3.19
CA GLY A 205 -17.39 21.56 4.58
C GLY A 205 -16.78 20.56 5.57
N ALA A 206 -15.62 19.98 5.25
CA ALA A 206 -15.03 18.87 6.00
C ALA A 206 -14.58 19.24 7.44
N GLN A 207 -14.47 20.53 7.78
CA GLN A 207 -13.98 21.03 9.07
C GLN A 207 -12.60 20.44 9.44
N VAL A 208 -11.69 20.40 8.47
CA VAL A 208 -10.30 19.95 8.65
C VAL A 208 -9.33 20.98 8.09
N GLU A 209 -8.17 21.07 8.71
CA GLU A 209 -7.08 21.96 8.30
C GLU A 209 -5.83 21.15 7.98
N ILE A 210 -5.14 21.51 6.89
CA ILE A 210 -3.84 20.92 6.52
C ILE A 210 -2.74 21.97 6.67
N HIS A 211 -1.93 21.94 7.72
CA HIS A 211 -0.87 22.92 7.93
C HIS A 211 0.42 22.49 7.24
N ALA A 212 1.11 23.45 6.59
CA ALA A 212 2.47 23.26 6.14
C ALA A 212 3.42 23.60 7.29
N ILE A 213 4.26 22.64 7.68
CA ILE A 213 5.32 22.84 8.67
C ILE A 213 6.59 23.14 7.89
N ARG A 214 7.04 24.40 7.97
CA ARG A 214 8.13 24.94 7.14
C ARG A 214 9.39 24.07 7.25
N GLY A 215 9.86 23.58 6.11
CA GLY A 215 11.08 22.75 6.02
C GLY A 215 10.91 21.30 6.49
N VAL A 216 9.70 20.89 6.91
CA VAL A 216 9.46 19.55 7.48
C VAL A 216 8.44 18.76 6.64
N GLY A 217 7.25 19.31 6.42
CA GLY A 217 6.19 18.59 5.74
C GLY A 217 4.80 19.14 6.05
N TYR A 218 3.85 18.24 6.27
CA TYR A 218 2.44 18.60 6.41
C TYR A 218 1.77 17.89 7.59
N LEU A 219 0.83 18.57 8.20
CA LEU A 219 0.01 18.07 9.30
C LEU A 219 -1.46 18.22 8.89
N ILE A 220 -2.30 17.21 9.17
CA ILE A 220 -3.75 17.37 9.14
C ILE A 220 -4.32 17.30 10.56
N CYS A 221 -5.23 18.20 10.87
CA CYS A 221 -5.99 18.20 12.12
C CYS A 221 -7.44 18.63 11.88
N ALA A 222 -8.31 18.39 12.86
CA ALA A 222 -9.63 18.99 12.84
C ALA A 222 -9.48 20.52 12.92
N ALA A 223 -10.35 21.25 12.21
CA ALA A 223 -10.41 22.69 12.36
C ALA A 223 -10.76 23.00 13.82
N SER A 224 -9.95 23.84 14.47
CA SER A 224 -10.30 24.33 15.80
C SER A 224 -11.58 25.15 15.68
N SER A 225 -12.62 24.77 16.41
CA SER A 225 -13.77 25.65 16.63
C SER A 225 -13.22 26.86 17.38
N SER A 226 -12.98 27.97 16.69
CA SER A 226 -12.79 29.24 17.38
C SER A 226 -14.06 29.51 18.20
N PRO A 227 -13.94 29.78 19.51
CA PRO A 227 -15.07 30.22 20.33
C PRO A 227 -15.64 31.57 19.86
#